data_AF-A0A9W8CNU4-F1
#
_entry.id   AF-A0A9W8CNU4-F1
#
_cell.length_a   1.000
_cell.length_b   1.000
_cell.length_c   1.000
_cell.angle_alpha   90.00
_cell.angle_beta   90.00
_cell.angle_gamma   90.00
#
_symmetry.space_group_name_H-M   'P 1'
#
loop_
_entity.id
_entity.type
_entity.pdbx_description
1 polymer ?
#
loop_
_entity_poly.entity_id
_entity_poly.type
_entity_poly.pdbx_seq_one_letter_code
_entity_poly.pdbx_strand_id
1 'polypeptide(L)'
;MEDVIARKYPYIDKRKIINKIVKLLEAKRAVVAGDIDGLKKLVDKHGDDWEQIGREMGTAPNIVKGVWLSHQQFAKTAGASRDSAAKSADGAGNSIDWLAIGGELGRSGKACRVKYHQNQELGIANPLQGHMDATNQEVQRQLSQGLQVDWAQVSQAVGLDVLKCLEICQVDNGKARWTYDPNTFSWEMADRMKAFIADNYPAPATPNFRAVSNYMWINREDCIHMSDMLQGNIAWTDEIKAQIVDMRRKGMRFKDISKQLSPNLSAAKVTA
;
A
#
# COMPACT_ATOMS: atom_id res chain seq x y z
N MET A 1 0.01 8.22 -16.99
CA MET A 1 1.49 8.37 -16.84
C MET A 1 2.10 9.11 -18.03
N GLU A 2 1.60 8.89 -19.25
CA GLU A 2 2.07 9.56 -20.48
C GLU A 2 1.88 11.09 -20.48
N ASP A 3 0.78 11.59 -19.92
CA ASP A 3 0.48 13.03 -19.86
C ASP A 3 1.39 13.84 -18.93
N VAL A 4 1.89 13.22 -17.86
CA VAL A 4 2.74 13.90 -16.87
C VAL A 4 4.16 14.09 -17.40
N ILE A 5 4.65 13.14 -18.22
CA ILE A 5 5.95 13.23 -18.87
C ILE A 5 5.90 14.21 -20.05
N ALA A 6 4.78 14.24 -20.79
CA ALA A 6 4.56 15.15 -21.92
C ALA A 6 4.60 16.63 -21.53
N ARG A 7 4.06 16.98 -20.34
CA ARG A 7 4.10 18.37 -19.85
C ARG A 7 5.48 18.82 -19.37
N LYS A 8 6.39 17.88 -19.07
CA LYS A 8 7.67 18.20 -18.41
C LYS A 8 8.89 18.13 -19.33
N TYR A 9 8.82 17.39 -20.45
CA TYR A 9 9.93 17.23 -21.40
C TYR A 9 9.44 17.19 -22.86
N PRO A 10 8.99 18.33 -23.42
CA PRO A 10 8.32 18.39 -24.73
C PRO A 10 9.24 18.10 -25.94
N TYR A 11 10.56 18.13 -25.77
CA TYR A 11 11.55 17.98 -26.86
C TYR A 11 12.19 16.59 -26.96
N ILE A 12 11.75 15.62 -26.16
CA ILE A 12 12.35 14.29 -26.12
C ILE A 12 11.32 13.26 -26.56
N ASP A 13 11.71 12.41 -27.52
CA ASP A 13 10.89 11.32 -28.06
C ASP A 13 10.29 10.48 -26.93
N LYS A 14 8.96 10.57 -26.79
CA LYS A 14 8.13 9.93 -25.75
C LYS A 14 8.42 8.43 -25.67
N ARG A 15 8.60 7.78 -26.82
CA ARG A 15 8.83 6.34 -26.92
C ARG A 15 10.21 5.97 -26.39
N LYS A 16 11.19 6.84 -26.58
CA LYS A 16 12.58 6.65 -26.14
C LYS A 16 12.74 6.78 -24.62
N ILE A 17 12.02 7.71 -23.98
CA ILE A 17 11.99 7.86 -22.51
C ILE A 17 11.24 6.69 -21.88
N ILE A 18 10.05 6.36 -22.36
CA ILE A 18 9.23 5.28 -21.81
C ILE A 18 9.99 3.95 -21.91
N ASN A 19 10.59 3.64 -23.07
CA ASN A 19 11.41 2.44 -23.23
C ASN A 19 12.65 2.42 -22.32
N LYS A 20 13.25 3.59 -22.04
CA LYS A 20 14.39 3.68 -21.12
C LYS A 20 13.99 3.49 -19.66
N ILE A 21 12.83 4.02 -19.26
CA ILE A 21 12.27 3.86 -17.91
C ILE A 21 11.80 2.42 -17.68
N VAL A 22 11.11 1.82 -18.64
CA VAL A 22 10.67 0.41 -18.57
C VAL A 22 11.87 -0.52 -18.48
N LYS A 23 12.89 -0.36 -19.34
CA LYS A 23 14.13 -1.14 -19.24
C LYS A 23 14.86 -0.96 -17.91
N LEU A 24 14.87 0.25 -17.34
CA LEU A 24 15.47 0.51 -16.03
C LEU A 24 14.66 -0.13 -14.88
N LEU A 25 13.33 -0.15 -14.98
CA LEU A 25 12.46 -0.74 -13.97
C LEU A 25 12.46 -2.27 -14.03
N GLU A 26 12.48 -2.87 -15.21
CA GLU A 26 12.63 -4.31 -15.42
C GLU A 26 14.00 -4.80 -14.95
N ALA A 27 15.08 -4.09 -15.30
CA ALA A 27 16.43 -4.34 -14.81
C ALA A 27 16.53 -4.23 -13.29
N LYS A 28 15.86 -3.24 -12.69
CA LYS A 28 15.84 -3.05 -11.24
C LYS A 28 14.99 -4.11 -10.53
N ARG A 29 13.92 -4.60 -11.15
CA ARG A 29 13.13 -5.74 -10.66
C ARG A 29 13.92 -7.04 -10.70
N ALA A 30 14.71 -7.27 -11.76
CA ALA A 30 15.57 -8.45 -11.87
C ALA A 30 16.64 -8.48 -10.76
N VAL A 31 17.18 -7.33 -10.35
CA VAL A 31 18.18 -7.25 -9.28
C VAL A 31 17.57 -7.23 -7.87
N VAL A 32 16.38 -6.64 -7.68
CA VAL A 32 15.67 -6.69 -6.39
C VAL A 32 15.12 -8.09 -6.10
N ALA A 33 14.89 -8.91 -7.13
CA ALA A 33 14.51 -10.32 -6.99
C ALA A 33 15.70 -11.28 -6.78
N GLY A 34 16.96 -10.82 -6.80
CA GLY A 34 18.13 -11.70 -6.78
C GLY A 34 19.34 -11.14 -6.02
N ASP A 35 19.48 -11.57 -4.77
CA ASP A 35 20.75 -11.78 -4.04
C ASP A 35 21.82 -10.66 -4.09
N ILE A 36 21.60 -9.56 -3.35
CA ILE A 36 22.62 -8.52 -3.09
C ILE A 36 23.88 -9.11 -2.43
N ASP A 37 23.75 -10.17 -1.62
CA ASP A 37 24.88 -10.86 -1.01
C ASP A 37 25.68 -11.66 -2.07
N GLY A 38 25.00 -12.21 -3.07
CA GLY A 38 25.59 -12.82 -4.27
C GLY A 38 26.36 -11.80 -5.09
N LEU A 39 25.79 -10.62 -5.35
CA LEU A 39 26.50 -9.51 -6.02
C LEU A 39 27.75 -9.11 -5.22
N LYS A 40 27.65 -8.97 -3.90
CA LYS A 40 28.79 -8.64 -3.04
C LYS A 40 29.91 -9.68 -3.15
N LYS A 41 29.59 -10.97 -3.08
CA LYS A 41 30.57 -12.07 -3.25
C LYS A 41 31.26 -12.03 -4.62
N LEU A 42 30.52 -11.69 -5.68
CA LEU A 42 31.10 -11.57 -7.03
C LEU A 42 32.02 -10.36 -7.16
N VAL A 43 31.67 -9.22 -6.55
CA VAL A 43 32.55 -8.04 -6.49
C VAL A 43 33.80 -8.35 -5.65
N ASP A 44 33.66 -9.04 -4.52
CA ASP A 44 34.81 -9.44 -3.69
C ASP A 44 35.74 -10.41 -4.44
N LYS A 45 35.20 -11.27 -5.32
CA LYS A 45 35.94 -12.27 -6.09
C LYS A 45 36.58 -11.73 -7.38
N HIS A 46 35.89 -10.85 -8.10
CA HIS A 46 36.30 -10.37 -9.43
C HIS A 46 36.72 -8.89 -9.46
N GLY A 47 36.60 -8.18 -8.34
CA GLY A 47 36.83 -6.74 -8.27
C GLY A 47 35.80 -5.95 -9.09
N ASP A 48 36.23 -4.86 -9.72
CA ASP A 48 35.38 -4.00 -10.55
C ASP A 48 35.23 -4.52 -12.01
N ASP A 49 35.38 -5.84 -12.25
CA ASP A 49 35.15 -6.46 -13.56
C ASP A 49 33.65 -6.69 -13.82
N TRP A 50 32.96 -5.58 -14.13
CA TRP A 50 31.52 -5.57 -14.35
C TRP A 50 31.08 -6.42 -15.55
N GLU A 51 31.97 -6.67 -16.51
CA GLU A 51 31.65 -7.53 -17.65
C GLU A 51 31.54 -8.98 -17.21
N GLN A 52 32.51 -9.46 -16.44
CA GLN A 52 32.48 -10.81 -15.90
C GLN A 52 31.34 -11.00 -14.89
N ILE A 53 31.13 -10.04 -14.00
CA ILE A 53 30.04 -10.08 -13.01
C ILE A 53 28.68 -10.04 -13.71
N GLY A 54 28.53 -9.22 -14.76
CA GLY A 54 27.32 -9.16 -15.57
C GLY A 54 26.99 -10.51 -16.23
N ARG A 55 28.00 -11.18 -16.80
CA ARG A 55 27.84 -12.53 -17.37
C ARG A 55 27.38 -13.54 -16.31
N GLU A 56 28.00 -13.55 -15.13
CA GLU A 56 27.67 -14.49 -14.05
C GLU A 56 26.27 -14.24 -13.44
N MET A 57 25.82 -12.98 -13.43
CA MET A 57 24.46 -12.61 -12.99
C MET A 57 23.41 -12.63 -14.11
N GLY A 58 23.78 -13.04 -15.33
CA GLY A 58 22.89 -13.02 -16.50
C GLY A 58 22.32 -11.64 -16.84
N THR A 59 23.03 -10.56 -16.49
CA THR A 59 22.54 -9.17 -16.54
C THR A 59 23.58 -8.24 -17.16
N ALA A 60 23.15 -7.14 -17.79
CA ALA A 60 24.09 -6.23 -18.44
C ALA A 60 25.06 -5.56 -17.43
N PRO A 61 26.36 -5.42 -17.76
CA PRO A 61 27.40 -4.91 -16.85
C PRO A 61 27.10 -3.54 -16.24
N ASN A 62 26.54 -2.63 -17.04
CA ASN A 62 26.18 -1.28 -16.62
C ASN A 62 25.05 -1.25 -15.58
N ILE A 63 24.16 -2.24 -15.61
CA ILE A 63 23.05 -2.37 -14.65
C ILE A 63 23.61 -2.86 -13.31
N VAL A 64 24.44 -3.89 -13.33
CA VAL A 64 25.08 -4.45 -12.13
C VAL A 64 25.93 -3.40 -11.41
N LYS A 65 26.76 -2.67 -12.17
CA LYS A 65 27.56 -1.56 -11.66
C LYS A 65 26.70 -0.47 -11.02
N GLY A 66 25.59 -0.10 -11.67
CA GLY A 66 24.66 0.90 -11.16
C GLY A 66 24.03 0.51 -9.82
N VAL A 67 23.70 -0.77 -9.65
CA VAL A 67 23.17 -1.29 -8.38
C VAL A 67 24.23 -1.28 -7.29
N TRP A 68 25.44 -1.77 -7.58
CA TRP A 68 26.54 -1.80 -6.62
C TRP A 68 26.90 -0.41 -6.09
N LEU A 69 27.06 0.57 -6.98
CA LEU A 69 27.36 1.95 -6.60
C LEU A 69 26.25 2.57 -5.75
N SER A 70 24.99 2.29 -6.09
CA SER A 70 23.85 2.73 -5.29
C SER A 70 23.90 2.12 -3.87
N HIS A 71 24.18 0.82 -3.75
CA HIS A 71 24.32 0.12 -2.48
C HIS A 71 25.44 0.70 -1.60
N GLN A 72 26.63 0.95 -2.16
CA GLN A 72 27.74 1.57 -1.42
C GLN A 72 27.39 2.97 -0.91
N GLN A 73 26.64 3.75 -1.70
CA GLN A 73 26.19 5.07 -1.30
C GLN A 73 25.18 5.00 -0.14
N PHE A 74 24.27 4.01 -0.14
CA PHE A 74 23.38 3.75 1.00
C PHE A 74 24.14 3.34 2.28
N ALA A 75 25.16 2.47 2.18
CA ALA A 75 25.96 2.02 3.32
C ALA A 75 26.76 3.17 3.98
N LYS A 76 27.34 4.07 3.18
CA LYS A 76 28.03 5.28 3.68
C LYS A 76 27.09 6.24 4.39
N THR A 77 25.85 6.35 3.94
CA THR A 77 24.85 7.25 4.54
C THR A 77 24.26 6.69 5.84
N ALA A 78 24.24 5.36 6.00
CA ALA A 78 23.82 4.68 7.24
C ALA A 78 24.88 4.80 8.35
N GLY A 79 26.18 4.74 8.00
CA GLY A 79 27.29 4.94 8.94
C GLY A 79 27.33 6.34 9.56
N ALA A 80 27.02 7.38 8.79
CA ALA A 80 26.97 8.77 9.26
C ALA A 80 25.76 9.09 10.17
N SER A 81 24.78 8.18 10.26
CA SER A 81 23.52 8.40 11.00
C SER A 81 23.58 8.00 12.48
N ARG A 82 24.62 7.31 12.94
CA ARG A 82 24.77 6.95 14.38
C ARG A 82 25.30 8.11 15.22
N ASP A 83 26.18 8.95 14.67
CA ASP A 83 26.79 10.06 15.41
C ASP A 83 25.88 11.30 15.51
N SER A 84 24.81 11.34 14.71
CA SER A 84 23.91 12.51 14.64
C SER A 84 22.64 12.38 15.48
N ALA A 85 22.40 11.23 16.12
CA ALA A 85 21.17 10.95 16.88
C ALA A 85 21.13 11.59 18.29
N ALA A 86 22.15 12.36 18.68
CA ALA A 86 22.29 12.87 20.04
C ALA A 86 21.74 14.28 20.29
N LYS A 87 21.13 14.98 19.33
CA LYS A 87 20.53 16.30 19.62
C LYS A 87 19.20 16.54 18.93
N SER A 88 18.29 17.06 19.75
CA SER A 88 17.00 17.68 19.43
C SER A 88 15.79 16.74 19.38
N ALA A 89 15.38 16.35 20.59
CA ALA A 89 13.97 16.26 20.95
C ALA A 89 13.36 17.68 20.91
N ASP A 90 12.20 17.83 20.27
CA ASP A 90 11.17 18.80 20.63
C ASP A 90 9.85 18.48 19.90
N GLY A 91 8.75 18.49 20.64
CA GLY A 91 7.40 18.72 20.12
C GLY A 91 6.52 17.48 19.90
N ALA A 92 5.66 17.18 20.87
CA ALA A 92 4.59 16.20 20.77
C ALA A 92 3.53 16.59 19.72
N GLY A 93 3.30 15.70 18.74
CA GLY A 93 2.23 15.78 17.75
C GLY A 93 2.42 14.73 16.66
N ASN A 94 1.55 13.73 16.59
CA ASN A 94 1.50 12.63 15.61
C ASN A 94 2.81 12.34 14.86
N SER A 95 3.64 11.47 15.44
CA SER A 95 4.86 10.99 14.78
C SER A 95 4.49 10.26 13.49
N ILE A 96 4.60 10.93 12.35
CA ILE A 96 4.40 10.33 11.03
C ILE A 96 5.48 9.26 10.83
N ASP A 97 5.06 8.00 10.63
CA ASP A 97 5.97 6.90 10.34
C ASP A 97 6.43 6.97 8.87
N TRP A 98 7.48 7.75 8.67
CA TRP A 98 8.08 7.93 7.37
C TRP A 98 8.72 6.65 6.81
N LEU A 99 9.07 5.67 7.66
CA LEU A 99 9.61 4.39 7.20
C LEU A 99 8.54 3.57 6.51
N ALA A 100 7.35 3.47 7.12
CA ALA A 100 6.19 2.80 6.52
C ALA A 100 5.79 3.45 5.17
N ILE A 101 5.67 4.78 5.15
CA ILE A 101 5.35 5.54 3.93
C ILE A 101 6.42 5.37 2.85
N GLY A 102 7.69 5.29 3.24
CA GLY A 102 8.79 5.01 2.32
C GLY A 102 8.66 3.63 1.66
N GLY A 103 8.30 2.62 2.45
CA GLY A 103 8.05 1.26 1.97
C GLY A 103 6.95 1.21 0.91
N GLU A 104 5.81 1.88 1.16
CA GLU A 104 4.69 1.96 0.22
C GLU A 104 5.05 2.70 -1.08
N LEU A 105 5.92 3.71 -1.01
CA LEU A 105 6.30 4.55 -2.15
C LEU A 105 7.58 4.09 -2.88
N GLY A 106 8.22 3.00 -2.42
CA GLY A 106 9.51 2.54 -2.95
C GLY A 106 10.63 3.59 -2.82
N ARG A 107 10.58 4.41 -1.76
CA ARG A 107 11.51 5.52 -1.47
C ARG A 107 12.00 5.40 -0.03
N SER A 108 13.12 6.04 0.29
CA SER A 108 13.55 6.09 1.69
C SER A 108 12.61 7.00 2.49
N GLY A 109 12.31 6.63 3.73
CA GLY A 109 11.49 7.47 4.61
C GLY A 109 12.07 8.89 4.79
N LYS A 110 13.40 9.01 4.76
CA LYS A 110 14.09 10.31 4.73
C LYS A 110 13.76 11.11 3.47
N ALA A 111 13.73 10.49 2.29
CA ALA A 111 13.35 11.17 1.05
C ALA A 111 11.88 11.60 1.06
N CYS A 112 10.99 10.77 1.63
CA CYS A 112 9.58 11.11 1.82
C CYS A 112 9.42 12.31 2.77
N ARG A 113 10.11 12.28 3.91
CA ARG A 113 10.12 13.39 4.90
C ARG A 113 10.69 14.68 4.31
N VAL A 114 11.85 14.62 3.65
CA VAL A 114 12.48 15.80 3.02
C VAL A 114 11.56 16.38 1.95
N LYS A 115 10.96 15.53 1.12
CA LYS A 115 10.04 16.00 0.07
C LYS A 115 8.77 16.60 0.66
N TYR A 116 8.26 16.05 1.76
CA TYR A 116 7.13 16.59 2.51
C TYR A 116 7.42 17.98 3.07
N HIS A 117 8.54 18.16 3.78
CA HIS A 117 8.93 19.47 4.31
C HIS A 117 9.27 20.48 3.22
N GLN A 118 9.94 20.07 2.13
CA GLN A 118 10.18 20.95 0.99
C GLN A 118 8.88 21.42 0.32
N ASN A 119 7.87 20.55 0.24
CA ASN A 119 6.56 20.95 -0.32
C ASN A 119 5.81 21.89 0.63
N GLN A 120 5.96 21.73 1.95
CA GLN A 120 5.42 22.63 2.98
C GLN A 120 6.11 24.01 2.94
N GLU A 121 7.44 24.05 2.89
CA GLU A 121 8.26 25.28 2.86
C GLU A 121 8.09 26.07 1.57
N LEU A 122 7.88 25.40 0.43
CA LEU A 122 7.68 26.05 -0.87
C LEU A 122 6.23 26.48 -1.12
N GLY A 123 5.31 26.26 -0.17
CA GLY A 123 3.88 26.50 -0.37
C GLY A 123 3.29 25.75 -1.57
N ILE A 124 3.97 24.70 -2.04
CA ILE A 124 3.49 23.85 -3.13
C ILE A 124 2.40 22.99 -2.52
N ALA A 125 1.18 23.53 -2.55
CA ALA A 125 -0.02 22.79 -2.20
C ALA A 125 0.07 21.41 -2.86
N ASN A 126 -0.14 20.35 -2.08
CA ASN A 126 -0.35 19.04 -2.67
C ASN A 126 -1.43 19.24 -3.75
N PRO A 127 -1.15 18.92 -5.03
CA PRO A 127 -2.06 19.26 -6.12
C PRO A 127 -3.44 18.61 -5.95
N LEU A 128 -3.56 17.62 -5.06
CA LEU A 128 -4.81 16.98 -4.67
C LEU A 128 -5.43 17.55 -3.40
N GLN A 129 -4.75 18.42 -2.65
CA GLN A 129 -5.25 18.98 -1.38
C GLN A 129 -6.54 19.77 -1.61
N GLY A 130 -6.57 20.68 -2.59
CA GLY A 130 -7.78 21.45 -2.90
C GLY A 130 -8.94 20.57 -3.33
N HIS A 131 -8.67 19.51 -4.11
CA HIS A 131 -9.70 18.55 -4.48
C HIS A 131 -10.16 17.68 -3.31
N MET A 132 -9.25 17.31 -2.41
CA MET A 132 -9.57 16.56 -1.20
C MET A 132 -10.43 17.37 -0.25
N ASP A 133 -10.07 18.65 -0.04
CA ASP A 133 -10.85 19.56 0.79
C ASP A 133 -12.25 19.77 0.19
N ALA A 134 -12.35 19.98 -1.12
CA ALA A 134 -13.63 20.08 -1.83
C ALA A 134 -14.46 18.79 -1.74
N THR A 135 -13.82 17.62 -1.89
CA THR A 135 -14.47 16.31 -1.74
C THR A 135 -15.01 16.13 -0.32
N ASN A 136 -14.20 16.41 0.70
CA ASN A 136 -14.61 16.32 2.08
C ASN A 136 -15.75 17.28 2.40
N GLN A 137 -15.68 18.52 1.89
CA GLN A 137 -16.72 19.53 2.09
C GLN A 137 -18.06 19.09 1.50
N GLU A 138 -18.06 18.56 0.27
CA GLU A 138 -19.29 18.12 -0.39
C GLU A 138 -19.90 16.88 0.31
N VAL A 139 -19.07 15.92 0.73
CA VAL A 139 -19.51 14.78 1.53
C VAL A 139 -20.13 15.26 2.86
N GLN A 140 -19.47 16.15 3.59
CA GLN A 140 -20.00 16.70 4.84
C GLN A 140 -21.31 17.48 4.62
N ARG A 141 -21.42 18.20 3.51
CA ARG A 141 -22.64 18.91 3.14
C ARG A 141 -23.81 17.94 3.01
N GLN A 142 -23.64 16.85 2.27
CA GLN A 142 -24.67 15.82 2.09
C GLN A 142 -25.06 15.15 3.41
N LEU A 143 -24.06 14.78 4.24
CA LEU A 143 -24.31 14.20 5.57
C LEU A 143 -25.06 15.16 6.50
N SER A 144 -24.74 16.45 6.47
CA SER A 144 -25.43 17.47 7.30
C SER A 144 -26.89 17.67 6.90
N GLN A 145 -27.26 17.27 5.68
CA GLN A 145 -28.62 17.25 5.18
C GLN A 145 -29.35 15.92 5.46
N GLY A 146 -28.70 14.98 6.15
CA GLY A 146 -29.26 13.65 6.42
C GLY A 146 -29.33 12.75 5.19
N LEU A 147 -28.61 13.07 4.11
CA LEU A 147 -28.58 12.29 2.88
C LEU A 147 -27.52 11.18 2.97
N GLN A 148 -27.75 10.09 2.23
CA GLN A 148 -26.67 9.17 1.89
C GLN A 148 -25.72 9.85 0.89
N VAL A 149 -24.44 9.49 0.94
CA VAL A 149 -23.44 10.09 0.07
C VAL A 149 -23.62 9.62 -1.37
N ASP A 150 -23.99 10.55 -2.24
CA ASP A 150 -24.02 10.37 -3.69
C ASP A 150 -22.66 10.75 -4.28
N TRP A 151 -21.85 9.72 -4.55
CA TRP A 151 -20.51 9.89 -5.11
C TRP A 151 -20.50 10.43 -6.54
N ALA A 152 -21.57 10.26 -7.32
CA ALA A 152 -21.67 10.85 -8.66
C ALA A 152 -21.84 12.38 -8.54
N GLN A 153 -22.65 12.84 -7.58
CA GLN A 153 -22.78 14.26 -7.29
C GLN A 153 -21.48 14.85 -6.74
N VAL A 154 -20.78 14.15 -5.84
CA VAL A 154 -19.47 14.57 -5.33
C VAL A 154 -18.45 14.71 -6.47
N SER A 155 -18.38 13.71 -7.34
CA SER A 155 -17.52 13.70 -8.53
C SER A 155 -17.81 14.90 -9.44
N GLN A 156 -19.08 15.18 -9.72
CA GLN A 156 -19.50 16.30 -10.54
C GLN A 156 -19.12 17.66 -9.92
N ALA A 157 -19.30 17.80 -8.60
CA ALA A 157 -18.99 19.05 -7.89
C ALA A 157 -17.49 19.34 -7.83
N VAL A 158 -16.65 18.31 -7.68
CA VAL A 158 -15.20 18.45 -7.51
C VAL A 158 -14.45 18.44 -8.85
N GLY A 159 -15.06 17.92 -9.91
CA GLY A 159 -14.45 17.78 -11.23
C GLY A 159 -13.41 16.64 -11.31
N LEU A 160 -13.58 15.60 -10.50
CA LEU A 160 -12.76 14.38 -10.50
C LEU A 160 -13.61 13.16 -10.80
N ASP A 161 -13.01 12.06 -11.22
CA ASP A 161 -13.72 10.78 -11.32
C ASP A 161 -14.13 10.26 -9.93
N VAL A 162 -15.23 9.48 -9.91
CA VAL A 162 -15.81 8.92 -8.68
C VAL A 162 -14.77 8.14 -7.89
N LEU A 163 -13.97 7.29 -8.56
CA LEU A 163 -12.95 6.49 -7.90
C LEU A 163 -11.92 7.38 -7.20
N LYS A 164 -11.51 8.48 -7.84
CA LYS A 164 -10.55 9.42 -7.24
C LYS A 164 -11.14 10.17 -6.04
N CYS A 165 -12.40 10.59 -6.10
CA CYS A 165 -13.09 11.15 -4.94
C CYS A 165 -13.12 10.15 -3.77
N LEU A 166 -13.44 8.88 -4.05
CA LEU A 166 -13.40 7.80 -3.05
C LEU A 166 -12.00 7.60 -2.47
N GLU A 167 -10.94 7.68 -3.28
CA GLU A 167 -9.56 7.48 -2.81
C GLU A 167 -9.03 8.62 -1.93
N ILE A 168 -9.43 9.87 -2.19
CA ILE A 168 -8.88 11.03 -1.49
C ILE A 168 -9.75 11.47 -0.30
N CYS A 169 -11.02 11.08 -0.26
CA CYS A 169 -11.91 11.47 0.83
C CYS A 169 -11.39 10.96 2.19
N GLN A 170 -11.41 11.86 3.18
CA GLN A 170 -10.96 11.62 4.54
C GLN A 170 -12.10 11.71 5.57
N VAL A 171 -13.35 11.72 5.12
CA VAL A 171 -14.50 11.71 6.01
C VAL A 171 -14.72 10.30 6.54
N ASP A 172 -14.53 10.13 7.85
CA ASP A 172 -14.80 8.86 8.55
C ASP A 172 -16.05 8.93 9.44
N ASN A 173 -16.62 10.11 9.64
CA ASN A 173 -17.81 10.30 10.48
C ASN A 173 -19.01 9.52 9.94
N GLY A 174 -19.65 8.76 10.82
CA GLY A 174 -20.89 8.04 10.52
C GLY A 174 -20.71 6.73 9.74
N LYS A 175 -19.47 6.26 9.54
CA LYS A 175 -19.23 4.93 8.95
C LYS A 175 -19.63 3.82 9.90
N ALA A 176 -20.30 2.80 9.36
CA ALA A 176 -20.70 1.63 10.13
C ALA A 176 -19.46 0.80 10.53
N ARG A 177 -19.56 0.15 11.69
CA ARG A 177 -18.64 -0.95 12.04
C ARG A 177 -19.17 -2.23 11.39
N TRP A 178 -18.27 -3.06 10.90
CA TRP A 178 -18.62 -4.41 10.47
C TRP A 178 -18.03 -5.42 11.45
N THR A 179 -18.80 -6.46 11.76
CA THR A 179 -18.37 -7.56 12.63
C THR A 179 -18.93 -8.84 12.05
N TYR A 180 -18.08 -9.86 11.96
CA TYR A 180 -18.51 -11.17 11.53
C TYR A 180 -19.32 -11.85 12.64
N ASP A 181 -20.55 -12.22 12.32
CA ASP A 181 -21.35 -13.14 13.13
C ASP A 181 -21.72 -14.36 12.28
N PRO A 182 -21.22 -15.56 12.60
CA PRO A 182 -21.46 -16.76 11.81
C PRO A 182 -22.92 -17.18 11.74
N ASN A 183 -23.78 -16.71 12.65
CA ASN A 183 -25.21 -17.04 12.66
C ASN A 183 -26.03 -16.12 11.74
N THR A 184 -25.55 -14.90 11.49
CA THR A 184 -26.27 -13.87 10.73
C THR A 184 -25.52 -13.43 9.47
N PHE A 185 -24.33 -13.97 9.22
CA PHE A 185 -23.51 -13.61 8.06
C PHE A 185 -24.24 -13.83 6.74
N SER A 186 -24.32 -12.76 5.95
CA SER A 186 -24.82 -12.75 4.58
C SER A 186 -23.69 -12.41 3.62
N TRP A 187 -23.70 -13.06 2.46
CA TRP A 187 -22.76 -12.80 1.37
C TRP A 187 -23.00 -11.46 0.66
N GLU A 188 -24.17 -10.84 0.80
CA GLU A 188 -24.55 -9.63 0.07
C GLU A 188 -23.52 -8.49 0.19
N MET A 189 -23.12 -8.16 1.41
CA MET A 189 -22.15 -7.10 1.68
C MET A 189 -20.74 -7.49 1.20
N ALA A 190 -20.36 -8.75 1.39
CA ALA A 190 -19.08 -9.29 0.96
C ALA A 190 -18.94 -9.30 -0.58
N ASP A 191 -20.01 -9.68 -1.27
CA ASP A 191 -20.06 -9.73 -2.73
C ASP A 191 -20.06 -8.33 -3.33
N ARG A 192 -20.77 -7.38 -2.70
CA ARG A 192 -20.70 -5.96 -3.08
C ARG A 192 -19.27 -5.40 -2.96
N MET A 193 -18.56 -5.72 -1.87
CA MET A 193 -17.16 -5.31 -1.70
C MET A 193 -16.25 -5.96 -2.75
N LYS A 194 -16.39 -7.27 -2.99
CA LYS A 194 -15.61 -8.00 -4.00
C LYS A 194 -15.84 -7.45 -5.40
N ALA A 195 -17.09 -7.17 -5.78
CA ALA A 195 -17.44 -6.60 -7.07
C ALA A 195 -16.76 -5.24 -7.26
N PHE A 196 -16.89 -4.35 -6.26
CA PHE A 196 -16.23 -3.04 -6.30
C PHE A 196 -14.70 -3.16 -6.45
N ILE A 197 -14.07 -4.08 -5.70
CA ILE A 197 -12.62 -4.32 -5.81
C ILE A 197 -12.25 -4.84 -7.19
N ALA A 198 -12.99 -5.82 -7.72
CA ALA A 198 -12.71 -6.41 -9.02
C ALA A 198 -12.82 -5.38 -10.16
N ASP A 199 -13.82 -4.51 -10.10
CA ASP A 199 -14.09 -3.49 -11.13
C ASP A 199 -13.08 -2.34 -11.12
N ASN A 200 -12.59 -1.96 -9.95
CA ASN A 200 -11.76 -0.75 -9.78
C ASN A 200 -10.27 -1.05 -9.51
N TYR A 201 -9.95 -2.24 -9.03
CA TYR A 201 -8.61 -2.67 -8.64
C TYR A 201 -8.30 -4.07 -9.19
N PRO A 202 -8.29 -4.27 -10.51
CA PRO A 202 -8.01 -5.58 -11.10
C PRO A 202 -6.58 -6.04 -10.78
N ALA A 203 -6.41 -7.35 -10.61
CA ALA A 203 -5.12 -7.94 -10.30
C ALA A 203 -4.05 -7.56 -11.36
N PRO A 204 -2.81 -7.25 -10.96
CA PRO A 204 -2.23 -7.42 -9.63
C PRO A 204 -2.29 -6.15 -8.75
N ALA A 205 -3.18 -5.19 -9.04
CA ALA A 205 -3.27 -3.97 -8.25
C ALA A 205 -3.72 -4.27 -6.80
N THR A 206 -3.05 -3.67 -5.82
CA THR A 206 -3.50 -3.71 -4.43
C THR A 206 -4.74 -2.81 -4.27
N PRO A 207 -5.84 -3.30 -3.69
CA PRO A 207 -7.02 -2.49 -3.46
C PRO A 207 -6.73 -1.30 -2.56
N ASN A 208 -7.27 -0.13 -2.90
CA ASN A 208 -7.23 1.01 -1.99
C ASN A 208 -8.40 0.92 -0.99
N PHE A 209 -8.14 0.39 0.20
CA PHE A 209 -9.18 0.19 1.21
C PHE A 209 -9.82 1.48 1.75
N ARG A 210 -9.24 2.67 1.51
CA ARG A 210 -9.94 3.93 1.77
C ARG A 210 -11.10 4.13 0.79
N ALA A 211 -10.89 3.85 -0.49
CA ALA A 211 -11.94 3.91 -1.49
C ALA A 211 -13.03 2.85 -1.23
N VAL A 212 -12.62 1.62 -0.87
CA VAL A 212 -13.56 0.55 -0.47
C VAL A 212 -14.38 0.98 0.75
N SER A 213 -13.72 1.53 1.77
CA SER A 213 -14.38 2.06 2.98
C SER A 213 -15.41 3.15 2.65
N ASN A 214 -15.04 4.09 1.79
CA ASN A 214 -15.90 5.19 1.38
C ASN A 214 -17.08 4.72 0.51
N TYR A 215 -16.87 3.72 -0.36
CA TYR A 215 -17.91 3.13 -1.19
C TYR A 215 -18.92 2.31 -0.37
N MET A 216 -18.41 1.50 0.56
CA MET A 216 -19.23 0.65 1.43
C MET A 216 -19.85 1.41 2.60
N TRP A 217 -19.35 2.62 2.89
CA TRP A 217 -19.65 3.38 4.11
C TRP A 217 -19.39 2.59 5.41
N ILE A 218 -18.32 1.80 5.39
CA ILE A 218 -17.85 0.94 6.50
C ILE A 218 -16.45 1.38 6.89
N ASN A 219 -16.08 1.26 8.16
CA ASN A 219 -14.74 1.57 8.63
C ASN A 219 -13.66 0.82 7.83
N ARG A 220 -12.56 1.50 7.54
CA ARG A 220 -11.47 0.98 6.69
C ARG A 220 -10.90 -0.33 7.22
N GLU A 221 -10.59 -0.36 8.52
CA GLU A 221 -10.03 -1.56 9.16
C GLU A 221 -10.99 -2.75 9.07
N ASP A 222 -12.30 -2.51 9.12
CA ASP A 222 -13.28 -3.58 9.00
C ASP A 222 -13.40 -4.08 7.56
N CYS A 223 -13.21 -3.22 6.56
CA CYS A 223 -13.13 -3.64 5.15
C CYS A 223 -11.87 -4.49 4.89
N ILE A 224 -10.74 -4.12 5.49
CA ILE A 224 -9.50 -4.92 5.44
C ILE A 224 -9.76 -6.29 6.09
N HIS A 225 -10.29 -6.28 7.30
CA HIS A 225 -10.60 -7.51 8.04
C HIS A 225 -11.58 -8.41 7.29
N MET A 226 -12.64 -7.84 6.72
CA MET A 226 -13.57 -8.58 5.87
C MET A 226 -12.84 -9.19 4.67
N SER A 227 -12.00 -8.43 3.97
CA SER A 227 -11.24 -8.94 2.83
C SER A 227 -10.34 -10.12 3.22
N ASP A 228 -9.64 -10.02 4.34
CA ASP A 228 -8.79 -11.10 4.85
C ASP A 228 -9.61 -12.36 5.16
N MET A 229 -10.73 -12.20 5.87
CA MET A 229 -11.64 -13.30 6.20
C MET A 229 -12.18 -13.99 4.95
N LEU A 230 -12.52 -13.23 3.91
CA LEU A 230 -13.01 -13.75 2.64
C LEU A 230 -11.95 -14.51 1.85
N GLN A 231 -10.67 -14.25 2.10
CA GLN A 231 -9.55 -15.02 1.57
C GLN A 231 -9.20 -16.23 2.45
N GLY A 232 -9.92 -16.44 3.55
CA GLY A 232 -9.61 -17.48 4.54
C GLY A 232 -8.35 -17.17 5.35
N ASN A 233 -7.99 -15.89 5.45
CA ASN A 233 -6.93 -15.37 6.31
C ASN A 233 -7.56 -14.89 7.62
N ILE A 234 -6.99 -15.33 8.73
CA ILE A 234 -7.33 -14.84 10.06
C ILE A 234 -6.04 -14.60 10.85
N ALA A 235 -6.07 -13.64 11.77
CA ALA A 235 -4.99 -13.44 12.71
C ALA A 235 -5.03 -14.56 13.77
N TRP A 236 -3.96 -15.35 13.84
CA TRP A 236 -3.83 -16.42 14.83
C TRP A 236 -3.31 -15.87 16.14
N THR A 237 -4.22 -15.47 17.02
CA THR A 237 -3.89 -15.02 18.37
C THR A 237 -4.07 -16.14 19.40
N ASP A 238 -3.52 -15.96 20.59
CA ASP A 238 -3.69 -16.94 21.68
C ASP A 238 -5.14 -17.01 22.15
N GLU A 239 -5.90 -15.92 22.02
CA GLU A 239 -7.35 -15.89 22.25
C GLU A 239 -8.09 -16.78 21.25
N ILE A 240 -7.77 -16.69 19.95
CA ILE A 240 -8.38 -17.55 18.92
C ILE A 240 -8.05 -19.02 19.17
N LYS A 241 -6.80 -19.33 19.53
CA LYS A 241 -6.40 -20.70 19.90
C LYS A 241 -7.17 -21.20 21.13
N ALA A 242 -7.28 -20.37 22.17
CA ALA A 242 -8.03 -20.72 23.37
C ALA A 242 -9.53 -20.95 23.05
N GLN A 243 -10.11 -20.12 22.19
CA GLN A 243 -11.49 -20.26 21.74
C GLN A 243 -11.70 -21.57 20.97
N ILE A 244 -10.76 -21.98 20.12
CA ILE A 244 -10.80 -23.26 19.41
C ILE A 244 -10.77 -24.42 20.41
N VAL A 245 -9.87 -24.38 21.40
CA VAL A 245 -9.78 -25.41 22.45
C VAL A 245 -11.09 -25.51 23.22
N ASP A 246 -11.69 -24.39 23.61
CA ASP A 246 -12.98 -24.35 24.29
C ASP A 246 -14.12 -24.91 23.43
N MET A 247 -14.23 -24.49 22.16
CA MET A 247 -15.22 -25.02 21.23
C MET A 247 -15.05 -26.52 20.99
N ARG A 248 -13.81 -27.02 20.94
CA ARG A 248 -13.53 -28.47 20.86
C ARG A 248 -13.94 -29.20 22.13
N ARG A 249 -13.67 -28.65 23.31
CA ARG A 249 -14.13 -29.20 24.60
C ARG A 249 -15.66 -29.28 24.68
N LYS A 250 -16.35 -28.34 24.07
CA LYS A 250 -17.83 -28.34 23.91
C LYS A 250 -18.35 -29.32 22.84
N GLY A 251 -17.47 -30.12 22.23
CA GLY A 251 -17.84 -31.17 21.27
C GLY A 251 -17.99 -30.70 19.81
N MET A 252 -17.69 -29.43 19.51
CA MET A 252 -17.85 -28.90 18.15
C MET A 252 -16.81 -29.50 17.20
N ARG A 253 -17.20 -29.90 15.99
CA ARG A 253 -16.26 -30.44 14.98
C ARG A 253 -15.42 -29.32 14.37
N PHE A 254 -14.18 -29.62 13.95
CA PHE A 254 -13.29 -28.62 13.35
C PHE A 254 -13.86 -27.90 12.12
N LYS A 255 -14.69 -28.59 11.31
CA LYS A 255 -15.41 -27.96 10.19
C LYS A 255 -16.42 -26.90 10.64
N ASP A 256 -17.06 -27.13 11.79
CA ASP A 256 -18.04 -26.21 12.33
C ASP A 256 -17.32 -25.04 13.02
N ILE A 257 -16.21 -25.32 13.73
CA ILE A 257 -15.32 -24.30 14.30
C ILE A 257 -14.72 -23.39 13.22
N SER A 258 -14.28 -23.95 12.08
CA SER A 258 -13.69 -23.14 11.02
C SER A 258 -14.68 -22.09 10.49
N LYS A 259 -15.94 -22.49 10.34
CA LYS A 259 -17.04 -21.58 9.96
C LYS A 259 -17.39 -20.57 11.04
N GLN A 260 -17.27 -20.93 12.32
CA GLN A 260 -17.45 -19.98 13.42
C GLN A 260 -16.39 -18.86 13.40
N LEU A 261 -15.21 -19.14 12.87
CA LEU A 261 -14.10 -18.18 12.80
C LEU A 261 -14.08 -17.37 11.49
N SER A 262 -14.37 -18.00 10.35
CA SER A 262 -14.45 -17.29 9.07
C SER A 262 -15.25 -18.08 8.04
N PRO A 263 -15.95 -17.40 7.12
CA PRO A 263 -16.79 -18.07 6.12
C PRO A 263 -15.98 -18.94 5.16
N ASN A 264 -14.70 -18.62 4.92
CA ASN A 264 -13.82 -19.32 3.98
C ASN A 264 -12.62 -19.99 4.66
N LEU A 265 -12.61 -20.12 5.99
CA LEU A 265 -11.53 -20.80 6.68
C LEU A 265 -11.62 -22.31 6.51
N SER A 266 -10.53 -22.91 6.02
CA SER A 266 -10.41 -24.36 5.90
C SER A 266 -10.32 -25.03 7.28
N ALA A 267 -11.03 -26.15 7.45
CA ALA A 267 -10.99 -26.96 8.66
C ALA A 267 -9.55 -27.40 9.03
N ALA A 268 -8.69 -27.63 8.04
CA ALA A 268 -7.30 -28.04 8.25
C ALA A 268 -6.46 -26.96 8.94
N LYS A 269 -6.80 -25.68 8.79
CA LYS A 269 -6.10 -24.58 9.47
C LYS A 269 -6.41 -24.54 10.97
N VAL A 270 -7.50 -25.18 11.41
CA VAL A 270 -7.97 -25.17 12.80
C VAL A 270 -7.60 -26.45 13.56
N THR A 271 -7.04 -27.43 12.85
CA THR A 271 -6.54 -28.69 13.42
C THR A 271 -5.05 -28.68 13.74
N ALA A 272 -4.31 -27.73 13.15
CA ALA A 272 -2.87 -27.55 13.33
C ALA A 272 -2.58 -26.70 14.58
#